data_AF-A0A369XYI1-F1
#
_entry.id   AF-A0A369XYI1-F1
#
_cell.length_a   1.000
_cell.length_b   1.000
_cell.length_c   1.000
_cell.angle_alpha   90.00
_cell.angle_beta   90.00
_cell.angle_gamma   90.00
#
_symmetry.space_group_name_H-M   'P 1'
#
loop_
_entity.id
_entity.type
_entity.pdbx_description
1 polymer ?
#
loop_
_entity_poly.entity_id
_entity_poly.type
_entity_poly.pdbx_seq_one_letter_code
_entity_poly.pdbx_strand_id
1 'polypeptide(L)'
;MLAAFIMAGGSGERFWPLSTKERPKQLLKLIDEDRSLIRMTVDRILPIIPADKIFIGTNAVQAEAIRMELPDLPYENIIVEPAFKDTAAAIGYGAVKIKEKLKDEKITMVVLASDHIIKNEDNFRKRILGAGEVAEETNSIITLGIKPNKPETGYGYIEVKEAYIGEPSKVIRFWEKPNLERAEEYVEAGNYLWNSGMFVMGIDMIMGSFEKYMPKHSKIFNAIAKLKEKNLEGEAESEELKTLFEKFQKISIDFGIMEKAKNIKVIPVDFGWNDVGSYPALDEVLEHNENGTVNRANELIEIGSKNNIIIGTKKIVATIGLEDLVVVETKDALLVCKKERAQDIKKVLKEIAEREKVN
;
A
#
# COMPACT_ATOMS: atom_id res chain seq x y z
N MET A 1 6.33 9.97 20.37
CA MET A 1 4.92 10.16 19.92
C MET A 1 4.70 9.40 18.62
N LEU A 2 3.55 8.75 18.41
CA LEU A 2 3.23 8.10 17.12
C LEU A 2 2.51 9.06 16.16
N ALA A 3 2.89 9.00 14.88
CA ALA A 3 2.18 9.62 13.75
C ALA A 3 2.12 8.62 12.59
N ALA A 4 1.11 8.70 11.73
CA ALA A 4 0.96 7.80 10.58
C ALA A 4 1.19 8.53 9.26
N PHE A 5 1.89 7.88 8.34
CA PHE A 5 1.99 8.26 6.95
C PHE A 5 1.43 7.13 6.08
N ILE A 6 0.28 7.37 5.45
CA ILE A 6 -0.39 6.40 4.59
C ILE A 6 -0.10 6.75 3.13
N MET A 7 0.53 5.82 2.41
CA MET A 7 0.83 5.97 0.99
C MET A 7 -0.40 5.59 0.14
N ALA A 8 -0.89 6.56 -0.62
CA ALA A 8 -2.10 6.48 -1.44
C ALA A 8 -1.91 7.08 -2.84
N GLY A 9 -0.71 6.96 -3.41
CA GLY A 9 -0.38 7.44 -4.76
C GLY A 9 -0.48 6.39 -5.89
N GLY A 10 -0.92 5.16 -5.58
CA GLY A 10 -1.02 4.07 -6.55
C GLY A 10 -2.14 4.27 -7.58
N SER A 11 -1.95 3.77 -8.81
CA SER A 11 -2.96 3.86 -9.88
C SER A 11 -4.03 2.76 -9.83
N GLY A 12 -3.76 1.62 -9.17
CA GLY A 12 -4.76 0.56 -8.98
C GLY A 12 -5.30 -0.09 -10.26
N GLU A 13 -4.58 0.03 -11.38
CA GLU A 13 -5.04 -0.36 -12.74
C GLU A 13 -5.51 -1.81 -12.90
N ARG A 14 -5.02 -2.73 -12.06
CA ARG A 14 -5.38 -4.15 -12.10
C ARG A 14 -6.82 -4.44 -11.65
N PHE A 15 -7.53 -3.42 -11.15
CA PHE A 15 -8.95 -3.47 -10.84
C PHE A 15 -9.82 -2.74 -11.86
N TRP A 16 -9.31 -2.42 -13.06
CA TRP A 16 -10.19 -2.02 -14.14
C TRP A 16 -11.22 -3.15 -14.40
N PRO A 17 -12.51 -2.86 -14.63
CA PRO A 17 -13.11 -1.56 -14.87
C PRO A 17 -13.56 -0.81 -13.60
N LEU A 18 -13.42 -1.37 -12.40
CA LEU A 18 -13.79 -0.68 -11.16
C LEU A 18 -12.87 0.51 -10.87
N SER A 19 -11.57 0.39 -11.13
CA SER A 19 -10.61 1.47 -10.92
C SER A 19 -10.49 2.39 -12.13
N THR A 20 -10.39 3.69 -11.85
CA THR A 20 -10.00 4.75 -12.79
C THR A 20 -8.79 5.51 -12.25
N LYS A 21 -8.30 6.51 -13.01
CA LYS A 21 -7.19 7.36 -12.54
C LYS A 21 -7.57 8.17 -11.31
N GLU A 22 -8.80 8.69 -11.28
CA GLU A 22 -9.40 9.49 -10.22
C GLU A 22 -9.89 8.62 -9.06
N ARG A 23 -10.29 7.38 -9.35
CA ARG A 23 -10.77 6.41 -8.36
C ARG A 23 -9.95 5.11 -8.41
N PRO A 24 -8.67 5.14 -7.99
CA PRO A 24 -7.81 3.96 -7.89
C PRO A 24 -8.29 2.96 -6.84
N LYS A 25 -7.61 1.80 -6.78
CA LYS A 25 -7.91 0.66 -5.90
C LYS A 25 -8.19 1.07 -4.45
N GLN A 26 -7.41 1.97 -3.86
CA GLN A 26 -7.56 2.37 -2.47
C GLN A 26 -8.91 3.06 -2.17
N LEU A 27 -9.57 3.63 -3.18
CA LEU A 27 -10.90 4.27 -3.10
C LEU A 27 -12.05 3.32 -3.49
N LEU A 28 -11.75 2.02 -3.66
CA LEU A 28 -12.75 1.00 -3.99
C LEU A 28 -13.22 0.26 -2.73
N LYS A 29 -14.51 -0.03 -2.71
CA LYS A 29 -15.23 -0.83 -1.70
C LYS A 29 -15.16 -2.32 -2.04
N LEU A 30 -13.93 -2.85 -2.08
CA LEU A 30 -13.67 -4.23 -2.54
C LEU A 30 -14.00 -5.29 -1.50
N ILE A 31 -13.95 -4.93 -0.21
CA ILE A 31 -14.02 -5.86 0.91
C ILE A 31 -15.23 -5.58 1.79
N ASP A 32 -15.45 -4.31 2.07
CA ASP A 32 -16.57 -3.81 2.85
C ASP A 32 -17.49 -3.00 1.90
N GLU A 33 -18.81 -3.10 2.06
CA GLU A 33 -19.77 -2.39 1.21
C GLU A 33 -19.82 -0.89 1.52
N ASP A 34 -19.48 -0.51 2.75
CA ASP A 34 -19.56 0.86 3.25
C ASP A 34 -18.21 1.57 3.18
N ARG A 35 -17.11 0.83 3.32
CA ARG A 35 -15.76 1.40 3.45
C ARG A 35 -14.86 1.06 2.28
N SER A 36 -14.20 2.08 1.71
CA SER A 36 -13.06 1.85 0.82
C SER A 36 -11.84 1.30 1.56
N LEU A 37 -10.86 0.76 0.84
CA LEU A 37 -9.63 0.25 1.47
C LEU A 37 -8.86 1.34 2.25
N ILE A 38 -8.83 2.58 1.75
CA ILE A 38 -8.18 3.67 2.47
C ILE A 38 -8.95 4.05 3.73
N ARG A 39 -10.29 4.06 3.68
CA ARG A 39 -11.15 4.27 4.86
C ARG A 39 -10.92 3.18 5.90
N MET A 40 -10.89 1.91 5.49
CA MET A 40 -10.55 0.78 6.36
C MET A 40 -9.16 0.95 6.99
N THR A 41 -8.18 1.45 6.24
CA THR A 41 -6.81 1.68 6.77
C THR A 41 -6.78 2.78 7.82
N VAL A 42 -7.50 3.89 7.61
CA VAL A 42 -7.59 4.99 8.58
C VAL A 42 -8.37 4.56 9.83
N ASP A 43 -9.53 3.93 9.67
CA ASP A 43 -10.34 3.40 10.79
C ASP A 43 -9.54 2.46 11.69
N ARG A 44 -8.70 1.62 11.09
CA ARG A 44 -7.85 0.67 11.80
C ARG A 44 -6.88 1.35 12.77
N ILE A 45 -6.34 2.52 12.40
CA ILE A 45 -5.32 3.24 13.19
C ILE A 45 -5.86 4.36 14.07
N LEU A 46 -7.04 4.91 13.77
CA LEU A 46 -7.67 5.97 14.56
C LEU A 46 -7.73 5.69 16.07
N PRO A 47 -7.98 4.44 16.54
CA PRO A 47 -7.96 4.14 17.97
C PRO A 47 -6.62 4.33 18.67
N ILE A 48 -5.51 4.36 17.93
CA ILE A 48 -4.14 4.47 18.49
C ILE A 48 -3.37 5.71 18.02
N ILE A 49 -3.82 6.36 16.93
CA ILE A 49 -3.23 7.58 16.39
C ILE A 49 -4.38 8.55 16.08
N PRO A 50 -4.46 9.72 16.73
CA PRO A 50 -5.53 10.68 16.48
C PRO A 50 -5.47 11.25 15.06
N ALA A 51 -6.62 11.69 14.53
CA ALA A 51 -6.78 12.15 13.15
C ALA A 51 -5.80 13.27 12.75
N ASP A 52 -5.47 14.18 13.67
CA ASP A 52 -4.52 15.27 13.45
C ASP A 52 -3.06 14.81 13.23
N LYS A 53 -2.78 13.53 13.53
CA LYS A 53 -1.46 12.88 13.35
C LYS A 53 -1.48 11.79 12.28
N ILE A 54 -2.54 11.70 11.49
CA ILE A 54 -2.63 10.83 10.32
C ILE A 54 -2.45 11.68 9.07
N PHE A 55 -1.46 11.33 8.25
CA PHE A 55 -1.11 12.02 7.02
C PHE A 55 -1.24 11.06 5.83
N ILE A 56 -1.73 11.58 4.70
CA ILE A 56 -1.91 10.81 3.47
C ILE A 56 -0.99 11.36 2.38
N GLY A 57 -0.11 10.54 1.80
CA GLY A 57 0.66 10.89 0.61
C GLY A 57 -0.09 10.45 -0.65
N THR A 58 -0.42 11.38 -1.55
CA THR A 58 -1.15 11.08 -2.78
C THR A 58 -0.75 12.02 -3.92
N ASN A 59 -1.35 11.88 -5.11
CA ASN A 59 -1.15 12.78 -6.23
C ASN A 59 -2.35 13.72 -6.44
N ALA A 60 -2.15 14.80 -7.21
CA ALA A 60 -3.18 15.82 -7.44
C ALA A 60 -4.49 15.25 -8.01
N VAL A 61 -4.40 14.23 -8.90
CA VAL A 61 -5.58 13.61 -9.52
C VAL A 61 -6.47 12.91 -8.49
N GLN A 62 -5.89 12.40 -7.42
CA GLN A 62 -6.59 11.59 -6.40
C GLN A 62 -6.91 12.37 -5.12
N ALA A 63 -6.28 13.53 -4.92
CA ALA A 63 -6.35 14.30 -3.68
C ALA A 63 -7.78 14.65 -3.27
N GLU A 64 -8.60 15.14 -4.20
CA GLU A 64 -9.99 15.51 -3.92
C GLU A 64 -10.86 14.29 -3.56
N ALA A 65 -10.71 13.18 -4.29
CA ALA A 65 -11.45 11.96 -4.00
C ALA A 65 -11.08 11.36 -2.63
N ILE A 66 -9.80 11.41 -2.26
CA ILE A 66 -9.32 11.00 -0.93
C ILE A 66 -9.87 11.92 0.16
N ARG A 67 -9.89 13.24 -0.08
CA ARG A 67 -10.46 14.22 0.87
C ARG A 67 -11.95 13.96 1.13
N MET A 68 -12.71 13.62 0.08
CA MET A 68 -14.12 13.27 0.23
C MET A 68 -14.34 11.96 0.99
N GLU A 69 -13.45 10.98 0.81
CA GLU A 69 -13.51 9.68 1.49
C GLU A 69 -13.08 9.76 2.97
N LEU A 70 -12.24 10.74 3.32
CA LEU A 70 -11.66 10.92 4.66
C LEU A 70 -11.97 12.31 5.25
N PRO A 71 -13.26 12.67 5.44
CA PRO A 71 -13.65 14.03 5.85
C PRO A 71 -13.27 14.38 7.30
N ASP A 72 -12.91 13.38 8.10
CA ASP A 72 -12.45 13.46 9.49
C ASP A 72 -10.97 13.83 9.64
N LEU A 73 -10.17 13.75 8.56
CA LEU A 73 -8.78 14.16 8.56
C LEU A 73 -8.64 15.66 8.24
N PRO A 74 -7.69 16.38 8.86
CA PRO A 74 -7.39 17.76 8.48
C PRO A 74 -6.98 17.87 7.01
N TYR A 75 -7.42 18.94 6.34
CA TYR A 75 -7.14 19.17 4.93
C TYR A 75 -5.63 19.20 4.65
N GLU A 76 -4.89 19.87 5.53
CA GLU A 76 -3.44 20.02 5.44
C GLU A 76 -2.66 18.70 5.61
N ASN A 77 -3.31 17.64 6.10
CA ASN A 77 -2.70 16.33 6.27
C ASN A 77 -2.76 15.49 4.99
N ILE A 78 -3.44 15.97 3.94
CA ILE A 78 -3.40 15.39 2.59
C ILE A 78 -2.23 16.02 1.83
N ILE A 79 -1.11 15.28 1.77
CA ILE A 79 0.14 15.69 1.15
C ILE A 79 0.09 15.32 -0.34
N VAL A 80 0.04 16.35 -1.20
CA VAL A 80 -0.03 16.20 -2.65
C VAL A 80 1.38 16.15 -3.25
N GLU A 81 1.83 14.95 -3.60
CA GLU A 81 3.11 14.69 -4.26
C GLU A 81 3.14 15.27 -5.69
N PRO A 82 4.14 16.10 -6.03
CA PRO A 82 4.24 16.73 -7.36
C PRO A 82 4.50 15.76 -8.52
N ALA A 83 5.11 14.61 -8.23
CA ALA A 83 5.46 13.62 -9.24
C ALA A 83 5.58 12.22 -8.62
N PHE A 84 5.19 11.20 -9.37
CA PHE A 84 5.32 9.80 -8.93
C PHE A 84 6.79 9.34 -8.95
N LYS A 85 7.42 9.32 -7.77
CA LYS A 85 8.84 8.99 -7.56
C LYS A 85 9.07 7.75 -6.68
N ASP A 86 8.03 6.94 -6.51
CA ASP A 86 8.05 5.69 -5.74
C ASP A 86 8.26 5.93 -4.22
N THR A 87 8.26 4.87 -3.41
CA THR A 87 8.07 4.97 -1.96
C THR A 87 9.19 5.68 -1.21
N ALA A 88 10.43 5.74 -1.74
CA ALA A 88 11.51 6.45 -1.07
C ALA A 88 11.28 7.97 -1.03
N ALA A 89 10.82 8.56 -2.13
CA ALA A 89 10.52 9.98 -2.17
C ALA A 89 9.26 10.30 -1.35
N ALA A 90 8.21 9.46 -1.46
CA ALA A 90 6.97 9.62 -0.70
C ALA A 90 7.22 9.60 0.81
N ILE A 91 7.92 8.59 1.33
CA ILE A 91 8.20 8.45 2.76
C ILE A 91 9.09 9.59 3.28
N GLY A 92 10.13 9.97 2.54
CA GLY A 92 11.02 11.05 2.96
C GLY A 92 10.33 12.42 2.93
N TYR A 93 9.52 12.70 1.91
CA TYR A 93 8.72 13.93 1.86
C TYR A 93 7.64 13.95 2.96
N GLY A 94 6.95 12.83 3.17
CA GLY A 94 6.02 12.64 4.28
C GLY A 94 6.68 12.93 5.62
N ALA A 95 7.88 12.39 5.88
CA ALA A 95 8.64 12.67 7.10
C ALA A 95 8.98 14.16 7.28
N VAL A 96 9.35 14.87 6.20
CA VAL A 96 9.60 16.32 6.23
C VAL A 96 8.32 17.08 6.63
N LYS A 97 7.18 16.77 6.00
CA LYS A 97 5.90 17.43 6.27
C LYS A 97 5.38 17.14 7.67
N ILE A 98 5.47 15.89 8.14
CA ILE A 98 5.07 15.50 9.50
C ILE A 98 5.92 16.23 10.54
N LYS A 99 7.24 16.26 10.36
CA LYS A 99 8.16 16.97 11.27
C LYS A 99 7.86 18.47 11.32
N GLU A 100 7.51 19.05 10.17
CA GLU A 100 7.12 20.45 10.08
C GLU A 100 5.79 20.76 10.79
N LYS A 101 4.78 19.91 10.59
CA LYS A 101 3.43 20.12 11.15
C LYS A 101 3.41 19.94 12.67
N LEU A 102 4.01 18.87 13.17
CA LEU A 102 3.89 18.48 14.58
C LEU A 102 4.87 19.22 15.50
N LYS A 103 6.01 19.70 14.99
CA LYS A 103 7.04 20.47 15.74
C LYS A 103 7.49 19.82 17.06
N ASP A 104 7.35 18.51 17.18
CA ASP A 104 7.77 17.71 18.34
C ASP A 104 9.20 17.19 18.11
N GLU A 105 9.98 17.08 19.20
CA GLU A 105 11.35 16.58 19.17
C GLU A 105 11.43 15.07 18.91
N LYS A 106 10.40 14.27 19.29
CA LYS A 106 10.46 12.80 19.17
C LYS A 106 9.22 12.20 18.53
N ILE A 107 9.25 12.10 17.20
CA ILE A 107 8.19 11.52 16.37
C ILE A 107 8.62 10.15 15.84
N THR A 108 7.82 9.14 16.16
CA THR A 108 7.87 7.79 15.60
C THR A 108 6.78 7.69 14.53
N MET A 109 7.21 7.52 13.28
CA MET A 109 6.34 7.46 12.12
C MET A 109 6.00 6.01 11.78
N VAL A 110 4.70 5.74 11.59
CA VAL A 110 4.15 4.49 11.10
C VAL A 110 3.80 4.68 9.63
N VAL A 111 4.53 4.01 8.73
CA VAL A 111 4.28 4.01 7.29
C VAL A 111 3.39 2.83 6.92
N LEU A 112 2.29 3.11 6.24
CA LEU A 112 1.31 2.12 5.81
C LEU A 112 0.99 2.29 4.32
N ALA A 113 0.67 1.18 3.65
CA ALA A 113 -0.03 1.24 2.38
C ALA A 113 -1.53 1.48 2.64
N SER A 114 -2.18 2.24 1.74
CA SER A 114 -3.62 2.54 1.83
C SER A 114 -4.54 1.39 1.41
N ASP A 115 -3.99 0.31 0.87
CA ASP A 115 -4.75 -0.69 0.10
C ASP A 115 -4.49 -2.15 0.53
N HIS A 116 -4.00 -2.35 1.76
CA HIS A 116 -3.83 -3.67 2.38
C HIS A 116 -5.02 -4.06 3.26
N ILE A 117 -5.37 -5.35 3.23
CA ILE A 117 -6.33 -5.97 4.15
C ILE A 117 -5.61 -6.46 5.38
N ILE A 118 -6.25 -6.26 6.52
CA ILE A 118 -5.85 -6.78 7.83
C ILE A 118 -7.13 -7.23 8.52
N LYS A 119 -7.28 -8.54 8.75
CA LYS A 119 -8.49 -9.13 9.34
C LYS A 119 -8.56 -8.90 10.86
N ASN A 120 -7.44 -9.02 11.57
CA ASN A 120 -7.39 -8.84 13.03
C ASN A 120 -6.78 -7.48 13.39
N GLU A 121 -7.63 -6.45 13.42
CA GLU A 121 -7.19 -5.08 13.66
C GLU A 121 -6.67 -4.84 15.09
N ASP A 122 -7.22 -5.52 16.10
CA ASP A 122 -6.74 -5.40 17.48
C ASP A 122 -5.31 -5.91 17.64
N ASN A 123 -5.02 -7.08 17.06
CA ASN A 123 -3.66 -7.61 17.02
C ASN A 123 -2.75 -6.65 16.24
N PHE A 124 -3.18 -6.16 15.08
CA PHE A 124 -2.41 -5.17 14.32
C PHE A 124 -2.07 -3.93 15.16
N ARG A 125 -3.03 -3.31 15.84
CA ARG A 125 -2.80 -2.16 16.70
C ARG A 125 -1.79 -2.47 17.81
N LYS A 126 -1.93 -3.62 18.47
CA LYS A 126 -0.95 -4.10 19.47
C LYS A 126 0.46 -4.22 18.88
N ARG A 127 0.60 -4.72 17.65
CA ARG A 127 1.91 -4.84 16.97
C ARG A 127 2.49 -3.49 16.56
N ILE A 128 1.67 -2.54 16.11
CA ILE A 128 2.13 -1.18 15.78
C ILE A 128 2.63 -0.45 17.04
N LEU A 129 1.91 -0.54 18.16
CA LEU A 129 2.32 0.07 19.42
C LEU A 129 3.67 -0.51 19.90
N GLY A 130 3.79 -1.84 19.96
CA GLY A 130 5.05 -2.49 20.35
C GLY A 130 6.20 -2.22 19.36
N ALA A 131 5.93 -2.14 18.05
CA ALA A 131 6.91 -1.72 17.07
C ALA A 131 7.41 -0.29 17.32
N GLY A 132 6.52 0.61 17.74
CA GLY A 132 6.88 1.98 18.13
C GLY A 132 7.83 2.01 19.31
N GLU A 133 7.54 1.24 20.37
CA GLU A 133 8.42 1.11 21.54
C GLU A 133 9.81 0.59 21.13
N VAL A 134 9.88 -0.50 20.36
CA VAL A 134 11.15 -1.07 19.91
C VAL A 134 11.92 -0.11 19.01
N ALA A 135 11.24 0.63 18.12
CA ALA A 135 11.87 1.62 17.25
C ALA A 135 12.57 2.71 18.06
N GLU A 136 11.90 3.20 19.11
CA GLU A 136 12.42 4.24 20.01
C GLU A 136 13.58 3.75 20.87
N GLU A 137 13.48 2.56 21.46
CA GLU A 137 14.51 2.00 22.35
C GLU A 137 15.79 1.64 21.60
N THR A 138 15.67 1.18 20.35
CA THR A 138 16.76 0.55 19.62
C THR A 138 17.25 1.36 18.43
N ASN A 139 16.66 2.53 18.19
CA ASN A 139 16.94 3.42 17.07
C ASN A 139 17.05 2.65 15.74
N SER A 140 16.02 1.83 15.47
CA SER A 140 15.97 0.89 14.34
C SER A 140 14.73 1.14 13.49
N ILE A 141 14.82 0.77 12.21
CA ILE A 141 13.65 0.66 11.34
C ILE A 141 13.01 -0.69 11.62
N ILE A 142 11.74 -0.68 12.04
CA ILE A 142 10.98 -1.89 12.31
C ILE A 142 10.07 -2.17 11.10
N THR A 143 10.13 -3.37 10.54
CA THR A 143 9.16 -3.85 9.55
C THR A 143 8.29 -4.96 10.16
N LEU A 144 7.10 -5.16 9.62
CA LEU A 144 6.22 -6.28 10.00
C LEU A 144 6.37 -7.41 8.98
N GLY A 145 6.76 -8.60 9.46
CA GLY A 145 7.04 -9.76 8.62
C GLY A 145 5.89 -10.75 8.60
N ILE A 146 5.48 -11.19 7.42
CA ILE A 146 4.41 -12.20 7.25
C ILE A 146 5.03 -13.55 6.91
N LYS A 147 4.53 -14.64 7.49
CA LYS A 147 5.00 -15.99 7.13
C LYS A 147 4.62 -16.29 5.67
N PRO A 148 5.58 -16.60 4.78
CA PRO A 148 5.29 -17.00 3.41
C PRO A 148 4.50 -18.31 3.39
N ASN A 149 3.49 -18.38 2.53
CA ASN A 149 2.75 -19.62 2.25
C ASN A 149 2.85 -20.08 0.79
N LYS A 150 3.49 -19.28 -0.07
CA LYS A 150 3.73 -19.54 -1.49
C LYS A 150 4.97 -18.78 -1.98
N PRO A 151 5.60 -19.17 -3.09
CA PRO A 151 6.75 -18.45 -3.65
C PRO A 151 6.29 -17.20 -4.42
N GLU A 152 5.84 -16.17 -3.69
CA GLU A 152 5.43 -14.90 -4.29
C GLU A 152 6.66 -14.12 -4.77
N THR A 153 6.65 -13.63 -6.02
CA THR A 153 7.77 -12.88 -6.62
C THR A 153 7.55 -11.36 -6.56
N GLY A 154 6.31 -10.93 -6.29
CA GLY A 154 5.95 -9.53 -6.12
C GLY A 154 6.30 -8.93 -4.75
N TYR A 155 6.70 -9.74 -3.77
CA TYR A 155 7.00 -9.30 -2.41
C TYR A 155 8.51 -9.25 -2.12
N GLY A 156 8.89 -8.43 -1.14
CA GLY A 156 10.20 -8.51 -0.52
C GLY A 156 10.28 -9.69 0.47
N TYR A 157 11.47 -10.25 0.64
CA TYR A 157 11.77 -11.32 1.60
C TYR A 157 12.81 -10.84 2.61
N ILE A 158 12.58 -11.18 3.86
CA ILE A 158 13.37 -10.79 5.03
C ILE A 158 13.94 -12.06 5.65
N GLU A 159 15.24 -12.22 5.56
CA GLU A 159 15.96 -13.33 6.18
C GLU A 159 16.17 -13.05 7.67
N VAL A 160 15.83 -14.04 8.50
CA VAL A 160 16.02 -14.01 9.95
C VAL A 160 16.70 -15.29 10.43
N LYS A 161 17.38 -15.22 11.58
CA LYS A 161 17.95 -16.43 12.20
C LYS A 161 16.85 -17.22 12.92
N GLU A 162 16.16 -16.53 13.81
CA GLU A 162 15.06 -17.05 14.63
C GLU A 162 14.01 -15.94 14.74
N ALA A 163 12.73 -16.32 14.66
CA ALA A 163 11.61 -15.39 14.64
C ALA A 163 10.40 -16.01 15.32
N TYR A 164 9.85 -15.27 16.29
CA TYR A 164 8.64 -15.64 17.01
C TYR A 164 7.59 -14.55 16.81
N ILE A 165 6.33 -14.96 16.65
CA ILE A 165 5.23 -14.03 16.39
C ILE A 165 5.18 -12.99 17.51
N GLY A 166 5.34 -11.73 17.13
CA GLY A 166 5.26 -10.61 18.06
C GLY A 166 6.56 -10.20 18.72
N GLU A 167 7.66 -10.91 18.50
CA GLU A 167 8.96 -10.58 19.06
C GLU A 167 9.87 -9.94 18.00
N PRO A 168 10.61 -8.88 18.36
CA PRO A 168 11.50 -8.22 17.41
C PRO A 168 12.76 -9.08 17.15
N SER A 169 12.93 -9.49 15.90
CA SER A 169 14.11 -10.22 15.42
C SER A 169 15.02 -9.33 14.58
N LYS A 170 16.34 -9.56 14.67
CA LYS A 170 17.31 -8.87 13.81
C LYS A 170 17.20 -9.41 12.37
N VAL A 171 17.14 -8.49 11.41
CA VAL A 171 17.20 -8.84 9.98
C VAL A 171 18.64 -9.18 9.60
N ILE A 172 18.84 -10.34 8.97
CA ILE A 172 20.13 -10.73 8.39
C ILE A 172 20.28 -10.08 7.03
N ARG A 173 19.24 -10.23 6.20
CA ARG A 173 19.23 -9.75 4.82
C ARG A 173 17.82 -9.40 4.38
N PHE A 174 17.75 -8.45 3.46
CA PHE A 174 16.53 -8.05 2.80
C PHE A 174 16.72 -8.27 1.29
N TRP A 175 15.69 -8.79 0.63
CA TRP A 175 15.66 -9.03 -0.81
C TRP A 175 14.34 -8.55 -1.38
N GLU A 176 14.36 -7.52 -2.23
CA GLU A 176 13.14 -7.04 -2.87
C GLU A 176 12.86 -7.79 -4.18
N LYS A 177 11.69 -8.43 -4.28
CA LYS A 177 11.14 -9.04 -5.51
C LYS A 177 12.10 -10.06 -6.18
N PRO A 178 12.37 -11.19 -5.53
CA PRO A 178 13.20 -12.25 -6.11
C PRO A 178 12.54 -12.88 -7.35
N ASN A 179 13.34 -13.60 -8.14
CA ASN A 179 12.80 -14.48 -9.17
C ASN A 179 12.11 -15.71 -8.52
N LEU A 180 11.35 -16.48 -9.31
CA LEU A 180 10.57 -17.62 -8.81
C LEU A 180 11.43 -18.67 -8.10
N GLU A 181 12.55 -19.05 -8.70
CA GLU A 181 13.51 -20.02 -8.14
C GLU A 181 13.98 -19.60 -6.73
N ARG A 182 14.36 -18.33 -6.55
CA ARG A 182 14.75 -17.79 -5.24
C ARG A 182 13.58 -17.74 -4.27
N ALA A 183 12.38 -17.37 -4.73
CA ALA A 183 11.20 -17.37 -3.88
C ALA A 183 10.87 -18.78 -3.35
N GLU A 184 11.02 -19.82 -4.20
CA GLU A 184 10.88 -21.22 -3.80
C GLU A 184 11.93 -21.61 -2.75
N GLU A 185 13.21 -21.30 -2.98
CA GLU A 185 14.29 -21.51 -2.00
C GLU A 185 13.99 -20.84 -0.65
N TYR A 186 13.48 -19.61 -0.66
CA TYR A 186 13.20 -18.85 0.58
C TYR A 186 12.04 -19.45 1.37
N VAL A 187 11.00 -19.91 0.69
CA VAL A 187 9.87 -20.59 1.33
C VAL A 187 10.33 -21.93 1.93
N GLU A 188 11.11 -22.71 1.19
CA GLU A 188 11.64 -24.01 1.64
C GLU A 188 12.58 -23.86 2.83
N ALA A 189 13.45 -22.84 2.84
CA ALA A 189 14.38 -22.59 3.95
C ALA A 189 13.67 -22.29 5.28
N GLY A 190 12.43 -21.80 5.25
CA GLY A 190 11.58 -21.59 6.43
C GLY A 190 12.02 -20.46 7.37
N ASN A 191 13.16 -19.81 7.10
CA ASN A 191 13.72 -18.71 7.87
C ASN A 191 13.57 -17.34 7.18
N TYR A 192 12.64 -17.24 6.24
CA TYR A 192 12.27 -16.00 5.57
C TYR A 192 10.85 -15.54 5.92
N LEU A 193 10.66 -14.23 5.96
CA LEU A 193 9.36 -13.56 6.11
C LEU A 193 9.12 -12.68 4.89
N TRP A 194 7.87 -12.56 4.43
CA TRP A 194 7.52 -11.51 3.49
C TRP A 194 7.57 -10.13 4.15
N ASN A 195 8.10 -9.16 3.42
CA ASN A 195 7.99 -7.75 3.75
C ASN A 195 6.56 -7.28 3.48
N SER A 196 5.87 -6.83 4.52
CA SER A 196 4.50 -6.30 4.39
C SER A 196 4.43 -4.89 3.81
N GLY A 197 5.57 -4.22 3.59
CA GLY A 197 5.64 -2.83 3.17
C GLY A 197 5.25 -1.82 4.26
N MET A 198 5.06 -2.28 5.50
CA MET A 198 4.78 -1.44 6.67
C MET A 198 6.07 -1.21 7.46
N PHE A 199 6.32 0.04 7.83
CA PHE A 199 7.52 0.43 8.56
C PHE A 199 7.17 1.28 9.79
N VAL A 200 7.86 1.07 10.90
CA VAL A 200 7.76 1.90 12.11
C VAL A 200 9.15 2.36 12.49
N MET A 201 9.36 3.67 12.51
CA MET A 201 10.69 4.26 12.70
C MET A 201 10.62 5.70 13.19
N GLY A 202 11.62 6.13 13.97
CA GLY A 202 11.79 7.53 14.29
C GLY A 202 12.03 8.37 13.02
N ILE A 203 11.48 9.59 12.97
CA ILE A 203 11.69 10.50 11.82
C ILE A 203 13.19 10.81 11.66
N ASP A 204 13.90 11.12 12.74
CA ASP A 204 15.33 11.43 12.66
C ASP A 204 16.16 10.23 12.20
N MET A 205 15.74 9.03 12.60
CA MET A 205 16.37 7.78 12.17
C MET A 205 16.23 7.56 10.66
N ILE A 206 15.04 7.76 10.09
CA ILE A 206 14.86 7.63 8.64
C ILE A 206 15.53 8.76 7.85
N MET A 207 15.52 9.99 8.38
CA MET A 207 16.22 11.12 7.75
C MET A 207 17.75 10.91 7.73
N GLY A 208 18.34 10.42 8.82
CA GLY A 208 19.75 10.01 8.86
C GLY A 208 20.07 8.86 7.92
N SER A 209 19.11 7.95 7.70
CA SER A 209 19.24 6.88 6.70
C SER A 209 19.25 7.42 5.26
N PHE A 210 18.41 8.41 4.95
CA PHE A 210 18.47 9.11 3.65
C PHE A 210 19.80 9.84 3.45
N GLU A 211 20.33 10.53 4.47
CA GLU A 211 21.65 11.17 4.38
C GLU A 211 22.76 10.18 4.03
N LYS A 212 22.73 9.01 4.67
CA LYS A 212 23.76 7.98 4.51
C LYS A 212 23.64 7.21 3.18
N TYR A 213 22.43 6.75 2.86
CA TYR A 213 22.23 5.79 1.75
C TYR A 213 21.70 6.44 0.47
N MET A 214 21.10 7.63 0.57
CA MET A 214 20.50 8.37 -0.54
C MET A 214 20.79 9.87 -0.46
N PRO A 215 22.06 10.32 -0.40
CA PRO A 215 22.42 11.71 -0.14
C PRO A 215 21.85 12.72 -1.14
N LYS A 216 21.55 12.29 -2.38
CA LYS A 216 20.84 13.11 -3.37
C LYS A 216 19.41 13.42 -2.93
N HIS A 217 18.68 12.44 -2.40
CA HIS A 217 17.33 12.64 -1.88
C HIS A 217 17.36 13.55 -0.65
N SER A 218 18.30 13.31 0.28
CA SER A 218 18.49 14.17 1.46
C SER A 218 18.71 15.65 1.10
N LYS A 219 19.54 15.95 0.09
CA LYS A 219 19.73 17.32 -0.41
C LYS A 219 18.43 17.96 -0.90
N ILE A 220 17.56 17.19 -1.57
CA ILE A 220 16.27 17.68 -2.06
C ILE A 220 15.33 17.93 -0.87
N PHE A 221 15.24 17.00 0.09
CA PHE A 221 14.44 17.18 1.31
C PHE A 221 14.87 18.43 2.09
N ASN A 222 16.17 18.68 2.21
CA ASN A 222 16.70 19.88 2.85
C ASN A 222 16.37 21.17 2.07
N ALA A 223 16.28 21.10 0.73
CA ALA A 223 15.84 22.24 -0.07
C ALA A 223 14.35 22.52 0.11
N ILE A 224 13.51 21.47 0.09
CA ILE A 224 12.06 21.55 0.36
C ILE A 224 11.82 22.18 1.74
N ALA A 225 12.50 21.68 2.78
CA ALA A 225 12.34 22.17 4.15
C ALA A 225 12.79 23.63 4.36
N LYS A 226 13.45 24.27 3.38
CA LYS A 226 13.82 25.69 3.42
C LYS A 226 12.79 26.60 2.74
N LEU A 227 11.89 26.07 1.92
CA LEU A 227 10.88 26.85 1.18
C LEU A 227 9.67 27.26 2.04
N LYS A 228 9.75 27.07 3.36
CA LYS A 228 8.65 27.25 4.34
C LYS A 228 8.05 28.65 4.38
N GLU A 229 8.76 29.66 3.89
CA GLU A 229 8.33 31.07 4.01
C GLU A 229 7.03 31.39 3.24
N LYS A 230 6.59 30.52 2.31
CA LYS A 230 5.43 30.78 1.46
C LYS A 230 4.08 30.31 2.02
N ASN A 231 4.03 29.54 3.11
CA ASN A 231 2.79 28.97 3.70
C ASN A 231 1.84 28.34 2.64
N LEU A 232 2.39 27.66 1.63
CA LEU A 232 1.60 26.96 0.61
C LEU A 232 1.22 25.57 1.12
N GLU A 233 0.04 25.09 0.72
CA GLU A 233 -0.48 23.75 1.04
C GLU A 233 -1.14 23.13 -0.20
N GLY A 234 -1.36 21.82 -0.16
CA GLY A 234 -2.08 21.07 -1.20
C GLY A 234 -1.45 21.23 -2.59
N GLU A 235 -2.29 21.45 -3.60
CA GLU A 235 -1.85 21.58 -5.00
C GLU A 235 -0.93 22.77 -5.25
N ALA A 236 -1.12 23.88 -4.52
CA ALA A 236 -0.29 25.08 -4.69
C ALA A 236 1.16 24.83 -4.24
N GLU A 237 1.34 24.11 -3.12
CA GLU A 237 2.67 23.64 -2.71
C GLU A 237 3.22 22.62 -3.70
N SER A 238 2.37 21.71 -4.18
CA SER A 238 2.76 20.67 -5.13
C SER A 238 3.39 21.26 -6.41
N GLU A 239 2.76 22.28 -6.99
CA GLU A 239 3.27 22.93 -8.20
C GLU A 239 4.59 23.69 -7.95
N GLU A 240 4.74 24.35 -6.81
CA GLU A 240 5.99 25.03 -6.42
C GLU A 240 7.16 24.03 -6.27
N LEU A 241 6.89 22.84 -5.71
CA LEU A 241 7.91 21.82 -5.44
C LEU A 241 8.24 20.94 -6.65
N LYS A 242 7.50 21.05 -7.75
CA LYS A 242 7.62 20.19 -8.94
C LYS A 242 9.04 20.06 -9.48
N THR A 243 9.73 21.19 -9.68
CA THR A 243 11.11 21.19 -10.21
C THR A 243 12.14 20.56 -9.26
N LEU A 244 11.87 20.58 -7.94
CA LEU A 244 12.69 19.87 -6.96
C LEU A 244 12.37 18.38 -6.98
N PHE A 245 11.08 18.03 -7.05
CA PHE A 245 10.61 16.65 -7.08
C PHE A 245 11.11 15.87 -8.30
N GLU A 246 11.19 16.52 -9.46
CA GLU A 246 11.73 15.90 -10.68
C GLU A 246 13.15 15.38 -10.51
N LYS A 247 13.94 15.95 -9.58
CA LYS A 247 15.32 15.55 -9.28
C LYS A 247 15.40 14.28 -8.44
N PHE A 248 14.31 13.82 -7.82
CA PHE A 248 14.31 12.52 -7.15
C PHE A 248 14.52 11.40 -8.17
N GLN A 249 15.33 10.42 -7.77
CA GLN A 249 15.37 9.14 -8.43
C GLN A 249 14.05 8.42 -8.13
N LYS A 250 13.44 7.82 -9.16
CA LYS A 250 12.30 6.93 -8.98
C LYS A 250 12.80 5.59 -8.43
N ILE A 251 12.60 5.33 -7.14
CA ILE A 251 13.10 4.14 -6.44
C ILE A 251 12.30 3.88 -5.16
N SER A 252 12.05 2.60 -4.86
CA SER A 252 11.40 2.22 -3.60
C SER A 252 12.33 2.44 -2.40
N ILE A 253 11.72 2.56 -1.22
CA ILE A 253 12.45 2.61 0.05
C ILE A 253 13.21 1.30 0.31
N ASP A 254 12.67 0.17 -0.19
CA ASP A 254 13.25 -1.16 -0.04
C ASP A 254 14.65 -1.23 -0.69
N PHE A 255 14.77 -0.90 -1.98
CA PHE A 255 16.05 -0.79 -2.68
C PHE A 255 16.89 0.41 -2.20
N GLY A 256 16.22 1.51 -1.87
CA GLY A 256 16.88 2.76 -1.48
C GLY A 256 17.66 2.62 -0.17
N ILE A 257 17.02 2.04 0.83
CA ILE A 257 17.46 2.00 2.23
C ILE A 257 17.41 0.58 2.82
N MET A 258 16.32 -0.17 2.69
CA MET A 258 16.14 -1.42 3.45
C MET A 258 17.15 -2.51 3.09
N GLU A 259 17.58 -2.61 1.84
CA GLU A 259 18.63 -3.57 1.45
C GLU A 259 20.04 -3.19 1.96
N LYS A 260 20.23 -1.95 2.44
CA LYS A 260 21.55 -1.38 2.80
C LYS A 260 21.68 -1.03 4.28
N ALA A 261 20.57 -0.78 4.95
CA ALA A 261 20.54 -0.41 6.36
C ALA A 261 20.88 -1.60 7.26
N LYS A 262 21.62 -1.34 8.34
CA LYS A 262 22.09 -2.37 9.29
C LYS A 262 21.25 -2.47 10.55
N ASN A 263 20.51 -1.42 10.86
CA ASN A 263 19.63 -1.30 12.04
C ASN A 263 18.18 -1.49 11.61
N ILE A 264 17.91 -2.68 11.07
CA ILE A 264 16.57 -3.13 10.73
C ILE A 264 16.22 -4.29 11.66
N LYS A 265 15.00 -4.24 12.19
CA LYS A 265 14.38 -5.36 12.88
C LYS A 265 13.06 -5.70 12.21
N VAL A 266 12.64 -6.94 12.34
CA VAL A 266 11.34 -7.42 11.88
C VAL A 266 10.57 -7.96 13.08
N ILE A 267 9.29 -7.62 13.17
CA ILE A 267 8.36 -8.27 14.09
C ILE A 267 7.51 -9.20 13.23
N PRO A 268 7.61 -10.54 13.38
CA PRO A 268 6.73 -11.46 12.69
C PRO A 268 5.30 -11.28 13.20
N VAL A 269 4.32 -11.27 12.30
CA VAL A 269 2.92 -11.02 12.65
C VAL A 269 1.98 -11.98 11.95
N ASP A 270 0.82 -12.20 12.58
CA ASP A 270 -0.30 -12.93 12.01
C ASP A 270 -1.60 -12.21 12.38
N PHE A 271 -2.09 -11.39 11.45
CA PHE A 271 -3.35 -10.67 11.57
C PHE A 271 -4.20 -10.76 10.31
N GLY A 272 -3.98 -11.80 9.50
CA GLY A 272 -4.68 -12.00 8.22
C GLY A 272 -4.37 -10.87 7.22
N TRP A 273 -3.08 -10.62 6.98
CA TRP A 273 -2.62 -9.64 5.99
C TRP A 273 -2.82 -10.13 4.55
N ASN A 274 -3.23 -9.23 3.65
CA ASN A 274 -3.24 -9.47 2.21
C ASN A 274 -3.05 -8.14 1.44
N ASP A 275 -2.23 -8.11 0.40
CA ASP A 275 -1.96 -6.91 -0.41
C ASP A 275 -3.00 -6.65 -1.51
N VAL A 276 -3.90 -7.60 -1.78
CA VAL A 276 -4.98 -7.52 -2.76
C VAL A 276 -4.51 -6.99 -4.11
N GLY A 277 -3.53 -7.67 -4.72
CA GLY A 277 -2.89 -7.17 -5.94
C GLY A 277 -3.80 -7.14 -7.18
N SER A 278 -4.81 -8.00 -7.27
CA SER A 278 -5.71 -8.16 -8.43
C SER A 278 -6.98 -8.92 -8.05
N TYR A 279 -7.96 -9.05 -8.96
CA TYR A 279 -9.21 -9.78 -8.70
C TYR A 279 -9.04 -11.18 -8.07
N PRO A 280 -8.12 -12.06 -8.53
CA PRO A 280 -7.92 -13.37 -7.88
C PRO A 280 -7.61 -13.31 -6.38
N ALA A 281 -7.01 -12.22 -5.90
CA ALA A 281 -6.76 -12.05 -4.46
C ALA A 281 -8.05 -11.89 -3.66
N LEU A 282 -9.17 -11.54 -4.30
CA LEU A 282 -10.48 -11.44 -3.66
C LEU A 282 -11.03 -12.81 -3.24
N ASP A 283 -10.67 -13.90 -3.91
CA ASP A 283 -11.03 -15.27 -3.48
C ASP A 283 -10.46 -15.59 -2.10
N GLU A 284 -9.27 -15.07 -1.75
CA GLU A 284 -8.62 -15.38 -0.46
C GLU A 284 -9.26 -14.61 0.73
N VAL A 285 -10.07 -13.59 0.44
CA VAL A 285 -10.52 -12.61 1.44
C VAL A 285 -12.03 -12.42 1.51
N LEU A 286 -12.76 -12.82 0.48
CA LEU A 286 -14.23 -12.75 0.44
C LEU A 286 -14.86 -14.12 0.69
N GLU A 287 -16.12 -14.07 1.09
CA GLU A 287 -16.96 -15.27 1.22
C GLU A 287 -17.36 -15.80 -0.15
N HIS A 288 -17.53 -17.12 -0.22
CA HIS A 288 -17.97 -17.82 -1.42
C HIS A 288 -19.39 -18.36 -1.21
N ASN A 289 -20.14 -18.47 -2.30
CA ASN A 289 -21.38 -19.24 -2.32
C ASN A 289 -21.10 -20.76 -2.38
N GLU A 290 -22.16 -21.56 -2.51
CA GLU A 290 -22.10 -23.03 -2.59
C GLU A 290 -21.25 -23.57 -3.77
N ASN A 291 -21.06 -22.79 -4.83
CA ASN A 291 -20.27 -23.16 -6.01
C ASN A 291 -18.81 -22.67 -5.91
N GLY A 292 -18.39 -22.13 -4.76
CA GLY A 292 -17.05 -21.53 -4.62
C GLY A 292 -16.91 -20.19 -5.34
N THR A 293 -18.01 -19.55 -5.73
CA THR A 293 -18.00 -18.26 -6.45
C THR A 293 -18.07 -17.10 -5.46
N VAL A 294 -17.18 -16.11 -5.63
CA VAL A 294 -17.32 -14.80 -5.00
C VAL A 294 -18.43 -14.05 -5.73
N ASN A 295 -19.58 -13.90 -5.07
CA ASN A 295 -20.76 -13.27 -5.66
C ASN A 295 -21.05 -11.89 -5.04
N ARG A 296 -20.86 -10.84 -5.83
CA ARG A 296 -21.28 -9.46 -5.55
C ARG A 296 -22.14 -8.90 -6.70
N ALA A 297 -22.95 -9.76 -7.30
CA ALA A 297 -23.98 -9.41 -8.27
C ALA A 297 -25.32 -9.15 -7.59
N ASN A 298 -26.22 -8.41 -8.25
CA ASN A 298 -27.60 -8.30 -7.81
C ASN A 298 -28.32 -9.66 -7.86
N GLU A 299 -28.09 -10.45 -8.92
CA GLU A 299 -28.65 -11.79 -9.07
C GLU A 299 -27.67 -12.66 -9.87
N LEU A 300 -27.43 -13.88 -9.40
CA LEU A 300 -26.51 -14.84 -10.00
C LEU A 300 -27.19 -16.21 -10.16
N ILE A 301 -27.17 -16.74 -11.38
CA ILE A 301 -27.64 -18.09 -11.72
C ILE A 301 -26.43 -18.88 -12.26
N GLU A 302 -26.15 -20.03 -11.65
CA GLU A 302 -25.02 -20.89 -12.01
C GLU A 302 -25.53 -22.28 -12.40
N ILE A 303 -25.20 -22.73 -13.61
CA ILE A 303 -25.56 -24.07 -14.11
C ILE A 303 -24.27 -24.78 -14.53
N GLY A 304 -23.76 -25.65 -13.65
CA GLY A 304 -22.49 -26.34 -13.89
C GLY A 304 -21.28 -25.40 -13.94
N SER A 305 -21.33 -24.29 -13.22
CA SER A 305 -20.25 -23.31 -13.09
C SER A 305 -19.70 -23.31 -11.66
N LYS A 306 -18.42 -22.99 -11.48
CA LYS A 306 -17.79 -22.92 -10.15
C LYS A 306 -16.57 -22.01 -10.12
N ASN A 307 -16.15 -21.63 -8.92
CA ASN A 307 -14.91 -20.88 -8.69
C ASN A 307 -14.81 -19.59 -9.51
N ASN A 308 -15.89 -18.83 -9.65
CA ASN A 308 -15.88 -17.56 -10.39
C ASN A 308 -15.75 -16.36 -9.43
N ILE A 309 -15.40 -15.19 -9.96
CA ILE A 309 -15.52 -13.89 -9.27
C ILE A 309 -16.47 -13.03 -10.09
N ILE A 310 -17.58 -12.62 -9.49
CA ILE A 310 -18.61 -11.84 -10.18
C ILE A 310 -18.92 -10.58 -9.36
N ILE A 311 -18.60 -9.40 -9.90
CA ILE A 311 -18.64 -8.13 -9.15
C ILE A 311 -19.34 -7.02 -9.94
N GLY A 312 -20.17 -6.23 -9.25
CA GLY A 312 -20.60 -4.90 -9.71
C GLY A 312 -21.77 -4.89 -10.70
N THR A 313 -22.25 -6.07 -11.10
CA THR A 313 -23.35 -6.20 -12.05
C THR A 313 -24.71 -5.95 -11.40
N LYS A 314 -25.45 -5.03 -12.01
CA LYS A 314 -26.86 -4.74 -11.66
C LYS A 314 -27.85 -5.59 -12.44
N LYS A 315 -27.36 -6.41 -13.37
CA LYS A 315 -28.14 -7.32 -14.19
C LYS A 315 -28.18 -8.70 -13.54
N ILE A 316 -29.07 -9.55 -14.04
CA ILE A 316 -28.99 -10.99 -13.79
C ILE A 316 -27.77 -11.51 -14.55
N VAL A 317 -26.86 -12.18 -13.84
CA VAL A 317 -25.74 -12.89 -14.45
C VAL A 317 -26.02 -14.38 -14.44
N ALA A 318 -26.07 -14.98 -15.62
CA ALA A 318 -26.18 -16.42 -15.78
C ALA A 318 -24.85 -16.99 -16.32
N THR A 319 -24.29 -17.98 -15.63
CA THR A 319 -23.10 -18.70 -16.09
C THR A 319 -23.44 -20.17 -16.32
N ILE A 320 -23.00 -20.73 -17.44
CA ILE A 320 -23.25 -22.13 -17.80
C ILE A 320 -21.93 -22.80 -18.19
N GLY A 321 -21.47 -23.78 -17.41
CA GLY A 321 -20.23 -24.52 -17.68
C GLY A 321 -18.96 -23.68 -17.54
N LEU A 322 -18.98 -22.58 -16.78
CA LEU A 322 -17.86 -21.66 -16.66
C LEU A 322 -17.12 -21.83 -15.34
N GLU A 323 -15.80 -21.93 -15.43
CA GLU A 323 -14.92 -22.12 -14.27
C GLU A 323 -13.77 -21.12 -14.30
N ASP A 324 -13.35 -20.68 -13.11
CA ASP A 324 -12.17 -19.84 -12.89
C ASP A 324 -12.20 -18.52 -13.69
N LEU A 325 -13.37 -17.89 -13.80
CA LEU A 325 -13.54 -16.60 -14.45
C LEU A 325 -13.61 -15.42 -13.47
N VAL A 326 -13.26 -14.25 -13.97
CA VAL A 326 -13.50 -12.93 -13.39
C VAL A 326 -14.46 -12.21 -14.32
N VAL A 327 -15.64 -11.85 -13.81
CA VAL A 327 -16.68 -11.09 -14.50
C VAL A 327 -16.96 -9.82 -13.69
N VAL A 328 -16.69 -8.66 -14.28
CA VAL A 328 -16.81 -7.38 -13.58
C VAL A 328 -17.51 -6.38 -14.47
N GLU A 329 -18.64 -5.88 -14.02
CA GLU A 329 -19.43 -4.88 -14.74
C GLU A 329 -19.41 -3.54 -13.99
N THR A 330 -19.23 -2.47 -14.75
CA THR A 330 -19.53 -1.09 -14.34
C THR A 330 -20.53 -0.50 -15.32
N LYS A 331 -20.94 0.76 -15.10
CA LYS A 331 -21.79 1.49 -16.05
C LYS A 331 -21.17 1.54 -17.45
N ASP A 332 -19.85 1.68 -17.52
CA ASP A 332 -19.15 2.06 -18.75
C ASP A 332 -18.40 0.88 -19.39
N ALA A 333 -18.15 -0.22 -18.66
CA ALA A 333 -17.37 -1.35 -19.16
C ALA A 333 -17.73 -2.68 -18.49
N LEU A 334 -17.52 -3.76 -19.25
CA LEU A 334 -17.58 -5.15 -18.81
C LEU A 334 -16.22 -5.81 -19.05
N LEU A 335 -15.66 -6.40 -18.00
CA LEU A 335 -14.48 -7.26 -18.06
C LEU A 335 -14.92 -8.71 -17.88
N VAL A 336 -14.45 -9.58 -18.78
CA VAL A 336 -14.53 -11.03 -18.64
C VAL A 336 -13.16 -11.61 -18.95
N CYS A 337 -12.54 -12.30 -17.99
CA CYS A 337 -11.28 -12.99 -18.22
C CYS A 337 -11.14 -14.22 -17.32
N LYS A 338 -10.19 -15.10 -17.63
CA LYS A 338 -9.79 -16.15 -16.68
C LYS A 338 -9.03 -15.54 -15.51
N LYS A 339 -9.21 -16.07 -14.30
CA LYS A 339 -8.48 -15.69 -13.08
C LYS A 339 -6.97 -15.68 -13.29
N GLU A 340 -6.43 -16.74 -13.91
CA GLU A 340 -4.98 -16.87 -14.21
C GLU A 340 -4.43 -15.73 -15.09
N ARG A 341 -5.29 -15.08 -15.88
CA ARG A 341 -4.92 -13.99 -16.79
C ARG A 341 -5.29 -12.61 -16.27
N ALA A 342 -5.69 -12.47 -15.01
CA ALA A 342 -6.09 -11.16 -14.46
C ALA A 342 -4.97 -10.10 -14.52
N GLN A 343 -3.69 -10.49 -14.54
CA GLN A 343 -2.58 -9.54 -14.72
C GLN A 343 -2.57 -8.88 -16.12
N ASP A 344 -3.21 -9.51 -17.13
CA ASP A 344 -3.27 -9.00 -18.50
C ASP A 344 -4.21 -7.80 -18.66
N ILE A 345 -4.97 -7.40 -17.64
CA ILE A 345 -5.82 -6.19 -17.65
C ILE A 345 -5.03 -4.94 -18.07
N LYS A 346 -3.74 -4.86 -17.70
CA LYS A 346 -2.84 -3.77 -18.14
C LYS A 346 -2.71 -3.67 -19.67
N LYS A 347 -2.81 -4.79 -20.39
CA LYS A 347 -2.76 -4.83 -21.86
C LYS A 347 -4.03 -4.20 -22.45
N VAL A 348 -5.20 -4.42 -21.83
CA VAL A 348 -6.47 -3.81 -22.22
C VAL A 348 -6.40 -2.28 -22.05
N LEU A 349 -5.91 -1.82 -20.91
CA LEU A 349 -5.75 -0.37 -20.65
C LEU A 349 -4.79 0.29 -21.65
N LYS A 350 -3.71 -0.40 -22.03
CA LYS A 350 -2.78 0.09 -23.06
C LYS A 350 -3.48 0.26 -24.41
N GLU A 351 -4.26 -0.73 -24.83
CA GLU A 351 -5.01 -0.68 -26.10
C GLU A 351 -6.06 0.45 -26.10
N ILE A 352 -6.79 0.64 -24.99
CA ILE A 352 -7.75 1.75 -24.84
C ILE A 352 -7.04 3.10 -25.02
N ALA A 353 -5.93 3.30 -24.31
CA ALA A 353 -5.16 4.54 -24.36
C ALA A 353 -4.53 4.81 -25.75
N GLU A 354 -4.22 3.77 -26.52
CA GLU A 354 -3.74 3.91 -27.89
C GLU A 354 -4.86 4.37 -28.84
N ARG A 355 -6.08 3.84 -28.68
CA ARG A 355 -7.25 4.26 -29.49
C ARG A 355 -7.70 5.69 -29.18
N GLU A 356 -7.64 6.11 -27.93
CA GLU A 356 -7.97 7.48 -27.51
C GLU A 356 -7.01 8.54 -28.06
N LYS A 357 -5.78 8.16 -28.45
CA LYS A 357 -4.81 9.10 -29.07
C LYS A 357 -5.02 9.28 -30.57
N VAL A 358 -5.76 8.37 -31.20
CA VAL A 358 -6.01 8.36 -32.65
C VAL A 358 -7.31 9.08 -33.01
N ASN A 359 -8.20 9.26 -32.04
CA ASN A 359 -9.41 10.07 -32.13
C ASN A 359 -9.19 11.44 -31.48
#